data_AF-A0A062UEL8-F1
#
_entry.id   AF-A0A062UEL8-F1
#
_cell.length_a   1.000
_cell.length_b   1.000
_cell.length_c   1.000
_cell.angle_alpha   90.00
_cell.angle_beta   90.00
_cell.angle_gamma   90.00
#
_symmetry.space_group_name_H-M   'P 1'
#
loop_
_entity.id
_entity.type
_entity.pdbx_description
1 polymer ?
#
loop_
_entity_poly.entity_id
_entity_poly.type
_entity_poly.pdbx_seq_one_letter_code
_entity_poly.pdbx_strand_id
1 'polypeptide(L)' 'MAGHRPGIRAPVLRSDNTAFYAPTQLIAEFFRLEGFDGIIYGSAFAETGRNTALFDLNGAEQVDAHSFEVIG' A
#
# COMPACT_ATOMS: atom_id res chain seq x y z
N MET A 1 12.70 -27.93 7.82
CA MET A 1 11.67 -27.16 8.54
C MET A 1 11.52 -25.81 7.85
N ALA A 2 10.54 -25.67 6.96
CA ALA A 2 10.39 -24.48 6.12
C ALA A 2 9.58 -23.41 6.88
N GLY A 3 10.21 -22.28 7.18
CA GLY A 3 9.55 -21.12 7.78
C GLY A 3 8.63 -20.45 6.78
N HIS A 4 7.35 -20.42 7.08
CA HIS A 4 6.33 -19.70 6.34
C HIS A 4 6.59 -18.19 6.48
N ARG A 5 7.14 -17.56 5.44
CA ARG A 5 7.17 -16.10 5.32
C ARG A 5 5.76 -15.64 4.95
N PRO A 6 5.10 -14.75 5.71
CA PRO A 6 3.89 -14.11 5.23
C PRO A 6 4.28 -13.27 4.03
N GLY A 7 4.00 -13.78 2.84
CA GLY A 7 4.20 -13.04 1.60
C GLY A 7 3.22 -11.88 1.58
N ILE A 8 3.69 -10.69 1.94
CA ILE A 8 3.05 -9.45 1.48
C ILE A 8 3.02 -9.59 -0.04
N ARG A 9 1.80 -9.69 -0.59
CA ARG A 9 1.60 -9.96 -2.02
C ARG A 9 2.41 -8.91 -2.80
N ALA A 10 3.32 -9.38 -3.65
CA ALA A 10 4.05 -8.53 -4.59
C ALA A 10 3.05 -7.60 -5.30
N PRO A 11 3.48 -6.38 -5.71
CA PRO A 11 2.57 -5.40 -6.31
C PRO A 11 1.75 -6.08 -7.39
N VAL A 12 0.43 -5.99 -7.29
CA VAL A 12 -0.50 -6.61 -8.22
C VAL A 12 -0.36 -5.91 -9.57
N LEU A 13 0.61 -6.34 -10.37
CA LEU A 13 0.68 -6.07 -11.78
C LEU A 13 0.12 -7.30 -12.47
N ARG A 14 -1.16 -7.24 -12.85
CA ARG A 14 -1.70 -7.84 -14.08
C ARG A 14 -3.21 -7.54 -14.24
N SER A 15 -3.45 -6.62 -15.17
CA SER A 15 -4.40 -6.68 -16.28
C SER A 15 -5.72 -5.89 -16.27
N ASP A 16 -6.32 -5.45 -15.17
CA ASP A 16 -7.67 -4.83 -15.29
C ASP A 16 -7.81 -3.35 -14.88
N ASN A 17 -6.72 -2.64 -14.50
CA ASN A 17 -6.87 -1.23 -14.11
C ASN A 17 -5.64 -0.33 -14.30
N THR A 18 -4.91 -0.52 -15.41
CA THR A 18 -3.62 0.15 -15.70
C THR A 18 -3.69 1.69 -15.71
N ALA A 19 -4.87 2.27 -15.95
CA ALA A 19 -5.05 3.73 -16.07
C ALA A 19 -5.09 4.48 -14.71
N PHE A 20 -5.45 3.82 -13.59
CA PHE A 20 -5.60 4.50 -12.29
C PHE A 20 -4.38 4.38 -11.38
N TYR A 21 -3.48 3.43 -11.64
CA TYR A 21 -2.26 3.24 -10.83
C TYR A 21 -1.06 4.05 -11.31
N ALA A 22 -0.95 4.32 -12.61
CA ALA A 22 0.15 5.11 -13.16
C ALA A 22 0.26 6.52 -12.54
N PRO A 23 -0.85 7.26 -12.31
CA PRO A 23 -0.78 8.55 -11.64
C PRO A 23 -0.30 8.41 -10.19
N THR A 24 -0.86 7.46 -9.44
CA THR A 24 -0.54 7.28 -8.02
C THR A 24 0.91 6.85 -7.80
N GLN A 25 1.46 5.99 -8.67
CA GLN A 25 2.86 5.58 -8.59
C GLN A 25 3.82 6.72 -8.93
N LEU A 26 3.52 7.50 -9.98
CA LEU A 26 4.34 8.64 -10.35
C LEU A 26 4.33 9.73 -9.27
N ILE A 27 3.16 9.99 -8.67
CA ILE A 27 3.01 10.94 -7.56
C ILE A 27 3.81 10.46 -6.34
N ALA A 28 3.73 9.17 -6.00
CA ALA A 28 4.50 8.59 -4.90
C ALA A 28 6.02 8.71 -5.14
N GLU A 29 6.47 8.44 -6.36
CA GLU A 29 7.88 8.56 -6.73
C GLU A 29 8.37 10.00 -6.66
N PHE A 30 7.58 10.97 -7.14
CA PHE A 30 7.90 12.39 -7.01
C PHE A 30 8.12 12.79 -5.54
N PHE A 31 7.17 12.47 -4.64
CA PHE A 31 7.31 12.81 -3.22
C PHE A 31 8.49 12.09 -2.57
N ARG A 32 8.80 10.87 -2.97
CA ARG A 32 10.00 10.17 -2.50
C ARG A 32 11.27 10.91 -2.89
N LEU A 33 11.36 11.37 -4.14
CA LEU A 33 12.53 12.11 -4.63
C LEU A 33 12.70 13.48 -3.95
N GLU A 34 11.59 14.11 -3.55
CA GLU A 34 11.59 15.36 -2.77
C GLU A 34 11.92 15.14 -1.27
N GLY A 35 12.19 13.89 -0.85
CA GLY A 35 12.66 13.58 0.51
C GLY A 35 11.56 13.38 1.55
N PHE A 36 10.31 13.14 1.14
CA PHE A 36 9.24 12.74 2.04
C PHE A 36 9.38 11.26 2.44
N ASP A 37 8.80 10.89 3.60
CA ASP A 37 8.85 9.51 4.11
C ASP A 37 7.73 8.61 3.56
N GLY A 38 6.68 9.19 2.98
CA GLY A 38 5.51 8.47 2.49
C GLY A 38 4.35 9.37 2.06
N ILE A 39 3.19 8.75 1.79
CA ILE A 39 1.94 9.42 1.41
C ILE A 39 0.74 8.93 2.22
N ILE A 40 -0.23 9.82 2.42
CA ILE A 40 -1.55 9.52 3.02
C ILE A 40 -2.64 9.77 1.97
N TYR A 41 -3.58 8.86 1.83
CA TYR A 41 -4.68 8.97 0.86
C TYR A 41 -5.99 8.40 1.42
N GLY A 42 -7.13 8.74 0.80
CA GLY A 42 -8.45 8.25 1.22
C GLY A 42 -8.58 6.74 1.11
N SER A 43 -9.24 6.09 2.08
CA SER A 43 -9.58 4.68 1.98
C SER A 43 -10.70 4.47 0.96
N ALA A 44 -10.58 3.41 0.15
CA ALA A 44 -11.66 2.96 -0.73
C ALA A 44 -12.77 2.21 0.03
N PHE A 45 -12.52 1.82 1.28
CA PHE A 45 -13.43 1.01 2.11
C PHE A 45 -14.11 1.79 3.23
N ALA A 46 -13.71 3.04 3.46
CA ALA A 46 -14.30 3.87 4.51
C ALA A 46 -14.23 5.35 4.11
N GLU A 47 -15.37 6.04 4.18
CA GLU A 47 -15.50 7.46 3.81
C GLU A 47 -14.53 8.38 4.59
N THR A 48 -14.37 8.11 5.88
CA THR A 48 -13.42 8.82 6.76
C THR A 48 -12.07 8.12 6.89
N GLY A 49 -11.92 6.93 6.30
CA GLY A 49 -10.70 6.14 6.40
C GLY A 49 -9.55 6.76 5.61
N ARG A 50 -8.33 6.49 6.09
CA ARG A 50 -7.09 6.92 5.44
C ARG A 50 -6.13 5.74 5.36
N ASN A 51 -5.48 5.61 4.22
CA ASN A 51 -4.39 4.68 3.99
C ASN A 51 -3.07 5.45 4.04
N THR A 52 -2.04 4.82 4.60
CA THR A 52 -0.69 5.38 4.65
C THR A 52 0.27 4.42 3.93
N ALA A 53 1.14 4.96 3.08
CA ALA A 53 2.21 4.20 2.42
C ALA A 53 3.55 4.86 2.74
N LEU A 54 4.44 4.12 3.39
CA LEU A 54 5.81 4.53 3.66
C LEU A 54 6.73 4.13 2.49
N PHE A 55 7.70 4.97 2.16
CA PHE A 55 8.67 4.69 1.10
C PHE A 55 9.86 3.85 1.59
N ASP A 56 10.21 3.98 2.87
CA ASP A 56 11.11 3.05 3.54
C ASP A 56 10.31 1.92 4.18
N LEU A 57 10.59 0.70 3.73
CA LEU A 57 9.96 -0.51 4.25
C LEU A 57 10.40 -0.83 5.70
N ASN A 58 11.48 -0.22 6.18
CA ASN A 58 11.93 -0.33 7.56
C ASN A 58 11.48 0.85 8.44
N GLY A 59 10.70 1.79 7.88
CA GLY A 59 10.23 2.98 8.60
C GLY A 59 9.15 2.68 9.65
N ALA A 60 8.61 1.46 9.70
CA ALA A 60 7.66 1.03 10.71
C ALA A 60 7.80 -0.46 11.03
N GLU A 61 7.45 -0.81 12.26
CA GLU A 61 7.29 -2.20 12.70
C GLU A 61 5.82 -2.60 12.59
N GLN A 62 5.55 -3.75 11.98
CA GLN A 62 4.21 -4.32 11.95
C GLN A 62 3.90 -4.94 13.32
N VAL A 63 2.98 -4.31 14.07
CA VAL A 63 2.56 -4.78 15.40
C VAL A 63 1.37 -5.74 15.33
N ASP A 64 0.43 -5.52 14.40
CA ASP A 64 -0.79 -6.32 14.25
C ASP A 64 -1.33 -6.29 12.81
N ALA A 65 -2.16 -7.28 12.44
CA ALA A 65 -2.90 -7.30 11.19
C ALA A 65 -4.15 -8.21 11.26
N HIS A 66 -5.26 -7.72 10.70
CA HIS A 66 -6.51 -8.45 10.61
C HIS A 66 -7.00 -8.52 9.17
N SER A 67 -7.58 -9.66 8.79
CA SER A 67 -8.26 -9.85 7.50
C SER A 67 -9.76 -9.89 7.73
N PHE A 68 -10.50 -9.19 6.89
CA PHE A 68 -11.96 -9.16 6.93
C PHE A 68 -12.52 -9.58 5.59
N GLU A 69 -13.60 -10.35 5.63
CA GLU A 69 -14.40 -10.65 4.44
C GLU A 69 -15.39 -9.50 4.24
N VAL A 70 -15.39 -8.91 3.05
CA VAL A 70 -16.37 -7.90 2.67
C VAL A 70 -17.58 -8.62 2.10
N ILE A 71 -18.63 -8.75 2.90
CA ILE A 71 -19.92 -9.28 2.46
C ILE A 71 -20.67 -8.11 1.81
N GLY A 72 -20.81 -8.15 0.49
CA GLY A 72 -21.55 -7.17 -0.30
C GLY A 72 -23.06 -7.44 -0.34
#